data_AF-A0A924ZD30-F1
#
_entry.id   AF-A0A924ZD30-F1
#
_cell.length_a   1.000
_cell.length_b   1.000
_cell.length_c   1.000
_cell.angle_alpha   90.00
_cell.angle_beta   90.00
_cell.angle_gamma   90.00
#
_symmetry.space_group_name_H-M   'P 1'
#
loop_
_entity.id
_entity.type
_entity.pdbx_description
1 polymer ?
#
loop_
_entity_poly.entity_id
_entity_poly.type
_entity_poly.pdbx_seq_one_letter_code
_entity_poly.pdbx_strand_id
1 'polypeptide(L)'
;MFVLVGWALAMVCIFGVYIVHGGNITVILHALPFEMITISGAAAGAFLANNQMKVIKATLAGLGKCFKGSKYSKARYMELMALMYDILQKARKEGLMSIEKDVEDPHSSAIFQKYPGVGNDHHIVEFITDYLRMMVSGNLNAHEIESLMDSEIDTHHQEEHAAVAAIAR
;
A
#
# COMPACT_ATOMS: atom_id res chain seq x y z
N MET A 1 9.00 9.13 4.37
CA MET A 1 8.90 10.52 3.83
C MET A 1 10.25 11.25 3.72
N PHE A 2 11.40 10.61 4.00
CA PHE A 2 12.73 11.24 3.85
C PHE A 2 13.74 10.34 3.10
N VAL A 3 13.29 9.41 2.26
CA VAL A 3 14.18 8.43 1.60
C VAL A 3 15.32 9.12 0.84
N LEU A 4 14.99 10.12 0.03
CA LEU A 4 15.99 10.88 -0.74
C LEU A 4 16.94 11.68 0.15
N VAL A 5 16.43 12.30 1.22
CA VAL A 5 17.26 13.05 2.19
C VAL A 5 18.20 12.11 2.92
N GLY A 6 17.71 10.94 3.35
CA GLY A 6 18.51 9.91 4.00
C GLY A 6 19.61 9.37 3.09
N TRP A 7 19.30 9.11 1.82
CA TRP A 7 20.30 8.67 0.83
C TRP A 7 21.34 9.76 0.55
N ALA A 8 20.92 11.01 0.38
CA ALA A 8 21.85 12.13 0.18
C ALA A 8 22.79 12.31 1.38
N LEU A 9 22.25 12.27 2.60
CA LEU A 9 23.03 12.34 3.83
C LEU A 9 24.04 11.18 3.92
N ALA A 10 23.60 9.95 3.64
CA ALA A 10 24.47 8.78 3.65
C ALA A 10 25.63 8.93 2.65
N MET A 11 25.34 9.35 1.41
CA MET A 11 26.35 9.58 0.38
C MET A 11 27.36 10.66 0.78
N VAL A 12 26.87 11.79 1.32
CA VAL A 12 27.74 12.88 1.81
C VAL A 12 28.64 12.41 2.94
N CYS A 13 28.13 11.63 3.90
CA CYS A 13 28.94 11.10 4.97
C CYS A 13 30.01 10.11 4.47
N ILE A 14 29.64 9.17 3.59
CA ILE A 14 30.56 8.14 3.08
C ILE A 14 31.66 8.78 2.23
N PHE A 15 31.29 9.53 1.20
CA PHE A 15 32.27 10.12 0.28
C PHE A 15 32.95 11.37 0.84
N GLY A 16 32.23 12.17 1.63
CA GLY A 16 32.79 13.38 2.24
C GLY A 16 33.90 13.05 3.23
N VAL A 17 33.72 12.07 4.12
CA VAL A 17 34.78 11.64 5.05
C VAL A 17 35.97 11.06 4.29
N TYR A 18 35.72 10.24 3.24
CA TYR A 18 36.79 9.66 2.43
C TYR A 18 37.67 10.74 1.76
N ILE A 19 37.06 11.80 1.21
CA ILE A 19 37.79 12.92 0.59
C ILE A 19 38.57 13.70 1.65
N VAL A 20 37.94 14.05 2.78
CA VAL A 20 38.59 14.81 3.87
C VAL A 20 39.76 14.04 4.48
N HIS A 21 39.68 12.71 4.53
CA HIS A 21 40.77 11.83 4.95
C HIS A 21 41.93 11.74 3.95
N GLY A 22 41.85 12.42 2.79
CA GLY A 22 42.87 12.43 1.74
C GLY A 22 42.76 11.27 0.75
N GLY A 23 41.62 10.57 0.70
CA GLY A 23 41.37 9.48 -0.25
C GLY A 23 41.25 9.95 -1.70
N ASN A 24 41.81 9.20 -2.63
CA ASN A 24 41.71 9.50 -4.07
C ASN A 24 40.40 8.93 -4.65
N ILE A 25 39.43 9.81 -4.89
CA ILE A 25 38.10 9.42 -5.40
C ILE A 25 38.13 8.78 -6.79
N THR A 26 39.17 9.02 -7.60
CA THR A 26 39.33 8.43 -8.93
C THR A 26 39.48 6.91 -8.85
N VAL A 27 40.09 6.39 -7.78
CA VAL A 27 40.21 4.94 -7.56
C VAL A 27 38.83 4.33 -7.36
N ILE A 28 37.97 4.97 -6.55
CA ILE A 28 36.60 4.51 -6.35
C ILE A 28 35.81 4.59 -7.65
N LEU A 29 35.86 5.72 -8.35
CA LEU A 29 35.10 5.91 -9.60
C LEU A 29 35.51 4.92 -10.70
N HIS A 30 36.76 4.48 -10.73
CA HIS A 30 37.23 3.49 -11.69
C HIS A 30 36.75 2.06 -11.36
N ALA A 31 36.72 1.71 -10.06
CA ALA A 31 36.22 0.41 -9.59
C ALA A 31 34.68 0.33 -9.58
N LEU A 32 34.01 1.47 -9.41
CA LEU A 32 32.56 1.56 -9.20
C LEU A 32 31.72 0.82 -10.26
N PRO A 33 31.98 0.92 -11.57
CA PRO A 33 31.17 0.19 -12.56
C PRO A 33 31.24 -1.33 -12.40
N PHE A 34 32.44 -1.87 -12.15
CA PHE A 34 32.65 -3.31 -12.03
C PHE A 34 32.10 -3.86 -10.70
N GLU A 35 32.34 -3.14 -9.60
CA GLU A 35 31.80 -3.50 -8.28
C GLU A 35 30.27 -3.41 -8.26
N MET A 36 29.69 -2.35 -8.85
CA MET A 36 28.25 -2.22 -8.94
C MET A 36 27.63 -3.37 -9.72
N ILE A 37 28.20 -3.78 -10.86
CA ILE A 37 27.68 -4.91 -11.64
C ILE A 37 27.82 -6.22 -10.85
N THR A 38 28.95 -6.45 -10.21
CA THR A 38 29.20 -7.68 -9.44
C THR A 38 28.24 -7.80 -8.25
N ILE A 39 28.16 -6.76 -7.42
CA ILE A 39 27.35 -6.75 -6.21
C ILE A 39 25.85 -6.72 -6.55
N SER A 40 25.44 -5.88 -7.51
CA SER A 40 24.02 -5.83 -7.92
C SER A 40 23.59 -7.09 -8.65
N GLY A 41 24.46 -7.69 -9.47
CA GLY A 41 24.20 -8.96 -10.14
C GLY A 41 24.04 -10.12 -9.16
N ALA A 42 24.93 -10.21 -8.16
CA ALA A 42 24.82 -11.20 -7.10
C ALA A 42 23.56 -11.00 -6.25
N ALA A 43 23.26 -9.76 -5.86
CA ALA A 43 22.05 -9.44 -5.09
C ALA A 43 20.77 -9.74 -5.89
N ALA A 44 20.71 -9.35 -7.16
CA ALA A 44 19.56 -9.63 -8.03
C ALA A 44 19.40 -11.14 -8.28
N GLY A 45 20.50 -11.87 -8.48
CA GLY A 45 20.49 -13.32 -8.63
C GLY A 45 20.00 -14.04 -7.38
N ALA A 46 20.51 -13.65 -6.21
CA ALA A 46 20.05 -14.17 -4.92
C ALA A 46 18.58 -13.84 -4.65
N PHE A 47 18.14 -12.63 -4.99
CA PHE A 47 16.76 -12.20 -4.85
C PHE A 47 15.82 -13.03 -5.72
N LEU A 48 16.20 -13.29 -6.98
CA LEU A 48 15.42 -14.13 -7.91
C LEU A 48 15.39 -15.59 -7.46
N ALA A 49 16.49 -16.11 -6.91
CA ALA A 49 16.58 -17.49 -6.45
C ALA A 49 15.74 -17.77 -5.19
N ASN A 50 15.57 -16.78 -4.31
CA ASN A 50 14.92 -16.94 -3.00
C ASN A 50 13.42 -16.56 -2.99
N ASN A 51 12.88 -15.97 -4.05
CA ASN A 51 11.53 -15.42 -4.05
C ASN A 51 10.65 -15.95 -5.18
N GLN A 52 9.35 -16.07 -4.91
CA GLN A 52 8.37 -16.42 -5.93
C GLN A 52 8.08 -15.22 -6.85
N MET A 53 7.68 -15.51 -8.09
CA MET A 53 7.40 -14.49 -9.11
C MET A 53 6.33 -13.46 -8.68
N LYS A 54 5.33 -13.86 -7.87
CA LYS A 54 4.33 -12.94 -7.30
C LYS A 54 5.00 -11.88 -6.42
N VAL A 55 5.89 -12.31 -5.52
CA VAL A 55 6.61 -11.43 -4.58
C VAL A 55 7.60 -10.52 -5.32
N ILE A 56 8.30 -11.05 -6.33
CA ILE A 56 9.21 -10.26 -7.17
C ILE A 56 8.47 -9.12 -7.86
N LYS A 57 7.35 -9.41 -8.51
CA LYS A 57 6.52 -8.40 -9.19
C LYS A 57 5.98 -7.35 -8.21
N ALA A 58 5.49 -7.80 -7.06
CA ALA A 58 5.01 -6.90 -6.00
C ALA A 58 6.12 -5.98 -5.48
N THR A 59 7.33 -6.52 -5.27
CA THR A 59 8.50 -5.75 -4.83
C THR A 59 8.86 -4.67 -5.84
N LEU A 60 8.95 -5.03 -7.12
CA LEU A 60 9.26 -4.07 -8.20
C LEU A 60 8.19 -2.98 -8.33
N ALA A 61 6.90 -3.33 -8.23
CA ALA A 61 5.80 -2.37 -8.23
C ALA A 61 5.83 -1.46 -6.99
N GLY A 62 6.29 -2.00 -5.84
CA GLY A 62 6.41 -1.29 -4.57
C GLY A 62 7.54 -0.26 -4.54
N LEU A 63 8.66 -0.51 -5.20
CA LEU A 63 9.82 0.40 -5.22
C LEU A 63 9.45 1.82 -5.65
N GLY A 64 8.62 1.96 -6.69
CA GLY A 64 8.15 3.27 -7.15
C GLY A 64 7.23 3.98 -6.15
N LYS A 65 6.50 3.21 -5.31
CA LYS A 65 5.62 3.76 -4.27
C LYS A 65 6.43 4.34 -3.10
N CYS A 66 7.64 3.84 -2.82
CA CYS A 66 8.50 4.35 -1.73
C CYS A 66 8.89 5.82 -1.90
N PHE A 67 8.96 6.30 -3.15
CA PHE A 67 9.26 7.71 -3.46
C PHE A 67 8.01 8.60 -3.46
N LYS A 68 6.81 8.01 -3.52
CA LYS A 68 5.55 8.76 -3.41
C LYS A 68 5.24 9.03 -1.94
N GLY A 69 4.62 10.18 -1.67
CA GLY A 69 4.12 10.49 -0.34
C GLY A 69 3.04 9.50 0.12
N SER A 70 2.81 9.43 1.43
CA SER A 70 1.72 8.63 1.97
C SER A 70 0.38 9.11 1.40
N LYS A 71 -0.41 8.19 0.85
CA LYS A 71 -1.80 8.46 0.45
C LYS A 71 -2.73 8.68 1.66
N TYR A 72 -2.27 8.31 2.86
CA TYR A 72 -3.01 8.39 4.11
C TYR A 72 -2.78 9.76 4.74
N SER A 73 -3.78 10.63 4.58
CA SER A 73 -3.83 11.97 5.18
C SER A 73 -5.02 12.06 6.14
N LYS A 74 -4.97 13.03 7.06
CA LYS A 74 -6.12 13.32 7.93
C LYS A 74 -7.40 13.56 7.13
N ALA A 75 -7.32 14.31 6.03
CA ALA A 75 -8.46 14.58 5.15
C ALA A 75 -9.07 13.29 4.60
N ARG A 76 -8.23 12.36 4.14
CA ARG A 76 -8.69 11.06 3.64
C ARG A 76 -9.38 10.22 4.70
N TYR A 77 -8.85 10.20 5.93
CA TYR A 77 -9.52 9.51 7.04
C TYR A 77 -10.88 10.14 7.38
N MET A 78 -10.96 11.47 7.35
CA MET A 78 -12.23 12.17 7.57
C MET A 78 -13.24 11.87 6.45
N GLU A 79 -12.82 11.82 5.19
CA GLU A 79 -13.68 11.42 4.07
C GLU A 79 -14.19 9.98 4.23
N LEU A 80 -13.34 9.04 4.63
CA LEU A 80 -13.74 7.64 4.87
C LEU A 80 -14.81 7.56 5.97
N MET A 81 -14.58 8.24 7.09
CA MET A 81 -15.54 8.27 8.21
C MET A 81 -16.86 8.93 7.81
N ALA A 82 -16.81 9.99 7.00
CA ALA A 82 -18.00 10.67 6.50
C ALA A 82 -18.80 9.81 5.51
N LEU A 83 -18.12 9.08 4.60
CA LEU A 83 -18.74 8.09 3.72
C LEU A 83 -19.47 7.01 4.53
N MET A 84 -18.80 6.42 5.53
CA MET A 84 -19.41 5.42 6.43
C MET A 84 -20.60 5.98 7.19
N TYR A 85 -20.49 7.20 7.70
CA TYR A 85 -21.59 7.86 8.38
C TYR A 85 -22.81 8.04 7.45
N ASP A 86 -22.63 8.56 6.24
CA ASP A 86 -23.74 8.81 5.31
C ASP A 86 -24.45 7.50 4.91
N ILE A 87 -23.69 6.44 4.61
CA ILE A 87 -24.23 5.13 4.26
C ILE A 87 -25.01 4.53 5.44
N LEU A 88 -24.40 4.46 6.63
CA LEU A 88 -25.01 3.85 7.81
C LEU A 88 -26.20 4.67 8.32
N GLN A 89 -26.17 6.00 8.19
CA GLN A 89 -27.31 6.85 8.52
C GLN A 89 -28.48 6.64 7.57
N LYS A 90 -28.23 6.49 6.27
CA LYS A 90 -29.26 6.16 5.29
C LYS A 90 -29.88 4.80 5.63
N ALA A 91 -29.06 3.78 5.85
CA ALA A 91 -29.52 2.45 6.25
C ALA A 91 -30.34 2.47 7.56
N ARG A 92 -29.95 3.30 8.53
CA ARG A 92 -30.68 3.45 9.80
C ARG A 92 -32.02 4.16 9.63
N LYS A 93 -32.10 5.21 8.80
CA LYS A 93 -33.30 6.04 8.64
C LYS A 93 -34.32 5.44 7.67
N GLU A 94 -33.84 4.85 6.59
CA GLU A 94 -34.64 4.39 5.44
C GLU A 94 -34.69 2.85 5.34
N GLY A 95 -33.92 2.15 6.19
CA GLY A 95 -33.81 0.69 6.21
C GLY A 95 -32.63 0.17 5.37
N LEU A 96 -32.17 -1.05 5.65
CA LEU A 96 -31.02 -1.68 4.97
C LEU A 96 -31.21 -1.79 3.45
N MET A 97 -32.41 -2.08 2.96
CA MET A 97 -32.68 -2.16 1.51
C MET A 97 -32.48 -0.83 0.77
N SER A 98 -32.50 0.32 1.48
CA SER A 98 -32.33 1.63 0.85
C SER A 98 -30.93 1.86 0.27
N ILE A 99 -29.93 1.11 0.75
CA ILE A 99 -28.53 1.21 0.31
C ILE A 99 -28.15 0.14 -0.72
N GLU A 100 -29.06 -0.76 -1.11
CA GLU A 100 -28.78 -1.86 -2.05
C GLU A 100 -28.17 -1.35 -3.36
N LYS A 101 -28.80 -0.35 -3.99
CA LYS A 101 -28.27 0.25 -5.23
C LYS A 101 -26.92 0.93 -5.04
N ASP A 102 -26.67 1.49 -3.86
CA ASP A 102 -25.41 2.17 -3.57
C ASP A 102 -24.24 1.18 -3.43
N VAL A 103 -24.51 -0.05 -2.99
CA VAL A 103 -23.47 -1.08 -2.78
C VAL A 103 -23.33 -2.05 -3.96
N GLU A 104 -24.37 -2.20 -4.79
CA GLU A 104 -24.32 -2.92 -6.06
C GLU A 104 -23.58 -2.12 -7.14
N ASP A 105 -23.81 -0.81 -7.21
CA ASP A 105 -23.13 0.08 -8.16
C ASP A 105 -22.59 1.33 -7.45
N PRO A 106 -21.48 1.20 -6.69
CA PRO A 106 -20.88 2.32 -5.96
C PRO A 106 -20.37 3.43 -6.89
N HIS A 107 -20.13 3.15 -8.18
CA HIS A 107 -19.66 4.16 -9.13
C HIS A 107 -20.78 5.11 -9.57
N SER A 108 -22.03 4.63 -9.64
CA SER A 108 -23.20 5.48 -9.90
C SER A 108 -23.85 6.05 -8.64
N SER A 109 -23.44 5.58 -7.45
CA SER A 109 -23.95 6.09 -6.18
C SER A 109 -23.56 7.54 -5.91
N ALA A 110 -24.57 8.38 -5.66
CA ALA A 110 -24.36 9.76 -5.23
C ALA A 110 -23.62 9.87 -3.89
N ILE A 111 -23.71 8.86 -3.03
CA ILE A 111 -23.02 8.84 -1.73
C ILE A 111 -21.52 8.66 -1.95
N PHE A 112 -21.11 7.68 -2.75
CA PHE A 112 -19.69 7.45 -3.05
C PHE A 112 -19.08 8.60 -3.88
N GLN A 113 -19.84 9.18 -4.81
CA GLN A 113 -19.38 10.34 -5.61
C GLN A 113 -19.10 11.59 -4.77
N LYS A 114 -19.76 11.74 -3.60
CA LYS A 114 -19.50 12.84 -2.66
C LYS A 114 -18.10 12.76 -2.03
N TYR A 115 -17.47 11.58 -2.01
CA TYR A 115 -16.19 11.32 -1.34
C TYR A 115 -15.14 10.75 -2.30
N PRO A 116 -14.69 11.50 -3.32
CA PRO A 116 -13.85 10.98 -4.40
C PRO A 116 -12.45 10.52 -3.94
N GLY A 117 -11.92 10.99 -2.81
CA GLY A 117 -10.63 10.53 -2.28
C GLY A 117 -10.67 9.09 -1.75
N VAL A 118 -11.86 8.57 -1.46
CA VAL A 118 -12.12 7.20 -1.01
C VAL A 118 -12.90 6.40 -2.05
N GLY A 119 -13.95 6.99 -2.64
CA GLY A 119 -14.83 6.35 -3.64
C GLY A 119 -14.15 5.98 -4.96
N ASN A 120 -12.94 6.48 -5.22
CA ASN A 120 -12.12 6.05 -6.36
C ASN A 120 -11.04 5.00 -5.99
N ASP A 121 -10.89 4.65 -4.71
CA ASP A 121 -9.97 3.59 -4.29
C ASP A 121 -10.70 2.25 -4.34
N HIS A 122 -10.44 1.49 -5.40
CA HIS A 122 -11.13 0.23 -5.69
C HIS A 122 -11.11 -0.74 -4.51
N HIS A 123 -9.97 -0.92 -3.83
CA HIS A 123 -9.87 -1.88 -2.72
C HIS A 123 -10.72 -1.44 -1.52
N ILE A 124 -10.77 -0.14 -1.23
CA ILE A 124 -11.58 0.38 -0.12
C ILE A 124 -13.07 0.23 -0.45
N VAL A 125 -13.46 0.60 -1.67
CA VAL A 125 -14.86 0.50 -2.11
C VAL A 125 -15.32 -0.95 -2.12
N GLU A 126 -14.55 -1.86 -2.72
CA GLU A 126 -14.86 -3.29 -2.78
C GLU A 126 -15.06 -3.86 -1.38
N PHE A 127 -14.08 -3.66 -0.49
CA PHE A 127 -14.16 -4.08 0.91
C PHE A 127 -15.44 -3.59 1.60
N ILE A 128 -15.74 -2.28 1.53
CA ILE A 128 -16.95 -1.71 2.12
C ILE A 128 -18.22 -2.34 1.51
N THR A 129 -18.29 -2.40 0.18
CA THR A 129 -19.51 -2.81 -0.51
C THR A 129 -19.80 -4.29 -0.34
N ASP A 130 -18.79 -5.16 -0.29
CA ASP A 130 -18.97 -6.59 -0.15
C ASP A 130 -19.64 -6.94 1.18
N TYR A 131 -19.15 -6.38 2.29
CA TYR A 131 -19.78 -6.59 3.60
C TYR A 131 -21.16 -5.95 3.70
N LEU A 132 -21.36 -4.76 3.15
CA LEU A 132 -22.70 -4.15 3.14
C LEU A 132 -23.68 -4.94 2.26
N ARG A 133 -23.25 -5.51 1.14
CA ARG A 133 -24.07 -6.37 0.27
C ARG A 133 -24.45 -7.66 0.99
N MET A 134 -23.53 -8.22 1.77
CA MET A 134 -23.79 -9.35 2.68
C MET A 134 -24.79 -8.98 3.79
N MET A 135 -24.73 -7.77 4.34
CA MET A 135 -25.71 -7.29 5.32
C MET A 135 -27.10 -7.05 4.72
N VAL A 136 -27.18 -6.51 3.50
CA VAL A 136 -28.44 -6.24 2.78
C VAL A 136 -29.15 -7.56 2.41
N SER A 137 -28.39 -8.58 2.01
CA SER A 137 -28.93 -9.92 1.70
C SER A 137 -29.42 -10.71 2.92
N GLY A 138 -29.18 -10.22 4.14
CA GLY A 138 -29.87 -10.64 5.36
C GLY A 138 -29.43 -11.97 5.97
N ASN A 139 -28.29 -12.53 5.57
CA ASN A 139 -27.94 -13.93 5.87
C ASN A 139 -26.72 -14.14 6.79
N LEU A 140 -26.35 -13.20 7.67
CA LEU A 140 -25.16 -13.38 8.50
C LEU A 140 -25.27 -12.81 9.91
N ASN A 141 -24.64 -13.51 10.85
CA ASN A 141 -24.41 -13.05 12.22
C ASN A 141 -23.30 -11.98 12.23
N ALA A 142 -23.47 -10.92 13.03
CA ALA A 142 -22.46 -9.84 13.15
C ALA A 142 -21.06 -10.37 13.51
N HIS A 143 -20.97 -11.41 14.34
CA HIS A 143 -19.69 -12.03 14.70
C HIS A 143 -19.02 -12.77 13.54
N GLU A 144 -19.81 -13.32 12.61
CA GLU A 144 -19.26 -13.98 11.42
C GLU A 144 -18.71 -12.95 10.44
N ILE A 145 -19.41 -11.82 10.27
CA ILE A 145 -18.93 -10.69 9.45
C ILE A 145 -17.63 -10.15 10.02
N GLU A 146 -17.57 -9.89 11.33
CA GLU A 146 -16.36 -9.43 12.02
C GLU A 146 -15.18 -10.40 11.79
N SER A 147 -15.40 -11.69 11.98
CA SER A 147 -14.35 -12.72 11.77
C SER A 147 -13.87 -12.78 10.32
N LEU A 148 -14.77 -12.59 9.35
CA LEU A 148 -14.41 -12.54 7.93
C LEU A 148 -13.61 -11.27 7.60
N MET A 149 -14.05 -10.12 8.10
CA MET A 149 -13.36 -8.84 7.94
C MET A 149 -11.93 -8.91 8.48
N ASP A 150 -11.75 -9.44 9.69
CA ASP A 150 -10.42 -9.62 10.29
C ASP A 150 -9.54 -10.56 9.47
N SER A 151 -10.09 -11.70 9.03
CA SER A 151 -9.35 -12.67 8.22
C SER A 151 -8.92 -12.08 6.87
N GLU A 152 -9.74 -11.26 6.23
CA GLU A 152 -9.40 -10.60 4.98
C GLU A 152 -8.31 -9.54 5.19
N ILE A 153 -8.43 -8.71 6.23
CA ILE A 153 -7.44 -7.69 6.58
C ILE A 153 -6.08 -8.34 6.87
N ASP A 154 -6.05 -9.41 7.65
CA ASP A 154 -4.83 -10.14 7.98
C ASP A 154 -4.19 -10.75 6.74
N THR A 155 -5.00 -11.35 5.87
CA THR A 155 -4.52 -11.91 4.60
C THR A 155 -3.91 -10.82 3.71
N HIS A 156 -4.62 -9.70 3.54
CA HIS A 156 -4.14 -8.56 2.76
C HIS A 156 -2.82 -8.01 3.32
N HIS A 157 -2.72 -7.83 4.64
CA HIS A 157 -1.46 -7.42 5.28
C HIS A 157 -0.35 -8.42 5.02
N GLN A 158 -0.60 -9.72 5.18
CA GLN A 158 0.40 -10.75 4.96
C GLN A 158 0.91 -10.75 3.50
N GLU A 159 0.03 -10.56 2.52
CA GLU A 159 0.40 -10.48 1.10
C GLU A 159 1.25 -9.24 0.80
N GLU A 160 0.86 -8.07 1.29
CA GLU A 160 1.62 -6.82 1.10
C GLU A 160 2.98 -6.85 1.83
N HIS A 161 3.05 -7.49 3.01
CA HIS A 161 4.29 -7.63 3.77
C HIS A 161 5.28 -8.60 3.14
N ALA A 162 4.83 -9.55 2.31
CA ALA A 162 5.73 -10.49 1.64
C ALA A 162 6.78 -9.78 0.76
N ALA A 163 6.37 -8.70 0.06
CA ALA A 163 7.29 -7.89 -0.75
C ALA A 163 8.33 -7.15 0.10
N VAL A 164 7.93 -6.65 1.27
CA VAL A 164 8.84 -5.97 2.20
C VAL A 164 9.82 -6.97 2.80
N ALA A 165 9.33 -8.14 3.22
CA ALA A 165 10.16 -9.21 3.76
C ALA A 165 11.19 -9.73 2.75
N ALA A 166 10.87 -9.70 1.45
CA ALA A 166 11.79 -10.12 0.40
C ALA A 166 13.00 -9.20 0.21
N ILE A 167 12.89 -7.90 0.55
CA ILE A 167 14.01 -6.95 0.53
C ILE A 167 14.86 -7.08 1.81
N ALA A 168 14.23 -7.43 2.94
CA ALA A 168 14.89 -7.50 4.24
C ALA A 168 15.67 -8.80 4.49
N ARG A 169 15.57 -9.78 3.59
CA ARG A 169 16.24 -11.10 3.67
C ARG A 169 17.44 -11.17 2.73
#